data_AF-A0A6N7B030-F1
#
_entry.id   AF-A0A6N7B030-F1
#
_cell.length_a   1.000
_cell.length_b   1.000
_cell.length_c   1.000
_cell.angle_alpha   90.00
_cell.angle_beta   90.00
_cell.angle_gamma   90.00
#
_symmetry.space_group_name_H-M   'P 1'
#
loop_
_entity.id
_entity.type
_entity.pdbx_description
1 polymer ?
#
loop_
_entity_poly.entity_id
_entity_poly.type
_entity_poly.pdbx_seq_one_letter_code
_entity_poly.pdbx_strand_id
1 'polypeptide(L)'
;MEQFTTQGVEACEKVLTENVPFEEKMERVFELQRSLAALMTQEFLKSVVWSDPDNQNVSREIFQKKTLPFLQRFLDQGKREGIINPSITWEALMAYTSALASIKLQPDYLKSSEEHKQAIDRLFYYGLIGK
;
A
#
# COMPACT_ATOMS: atom_id res chain seq x y z
N MET A 1 2.85 -2.08 16.91
CA MET A 1 2.50 -2.50 15.55
C MET A 1 1.17 -1.90 15.12
N GLU A 2 0.09 -2.16 15.86
CA GLU A 2 -1.26 -1.61 15.60
C GLU A 2 -1.30 -0.10 15.35
N GLN A 3 -0.71 0.69 16.27
CA GLN A 3 -0.66 2.16 16.15
C GLN A 3 0.11 2.61 14.91
N PHE A 4 1.19 1.91 14.55
CA PHE A 4 2.03 2.25 13.40
C PHE A 4 1.29 1.98 12.08
N THR A 5 0.64 0.82 11.96
CA THR A 5 -0.16 0.46 10.78
C THR A 5 -1.40 1.36 10.65
N THR A 6 -2.03 1.71 11.78
CA THR A 6 -3.17 2.64 11.83
C THR A 6 -2.79 4.04 11.38
N GLN A 7 -1.70 4.61 11.93
CA GLN A 7 -1.22 5.94 11.57
C GLN A 7 -0.83 6.01 10.09
N GLY A 8 -0.25 4.94 9.55
CA GLY A 8 0.11 4.87 8.14
C GLY A 8 -1.10 4.98 7.20
N VAL A 9 -2.17 4.24 7.48
CA VAL A 9 -3.41 4.33 6.68
C VAL A 9 -4.07 5.69 6.85
N GLU A 10 -4.12 6.24 8.06
CA GLU A 10 -4.70 7.57 8.32
C GLU A 10 -3.93 8.69 7.62
N ALA A 11 -2.61 8.58 7.50
CA ALA A 11 -1.80 9.54 6.74
C ALA A 11 -2.15 9.50 5.25
N CYS A 12 -2.31 8.31 4.67
CA CYS A 12 -2.74 8.15 3.28
C CYS A 12 -4.17 8.68 3.05
N GLU A 13 -5.07 8.47 4.02
CA GLU A 13 -6.44 8.99 3.98
C GLU A 13 -6.49 10.51 3.93
N LYS A 14 -5.66 11.17 4.74
CA LYS A 14 -5.57 12.64 4.73
C LYS A 14 -5.18 13.15 3.35
N VAL A 15 -4.15 12.57 2.74
CA VAL A 15 -3.72 12.92 1.37
C VAL A 15 -4.86 12.75 0.36
N LEU A 16 -5.67 11.69 0.49
CA LEU A 16 -6.78 11.44 -0.44
C LEU A 16 -7.88 12.52 -0.34
N THR A 17 -8.08 13.10 0.85
CA THR A 17 -9.06 14.18 1.09
C THR A 17 -8.60 15.57 0.66
N GLU A 18 -7.32 15.75 0.34
CA GLU A 18 -6.79 17.05 -0.08
C GLU A 18 -7.30 17.45 -1.47
N ASN A 19 -7.42 18.76 -1.70
CA ASN A 19 -7.84 19.31 -2.98
C ASN A 19 -6.63 19.53 -3.92
N VAL A 20 -5.94 18.44 -4.25
CA VAL A 20 -4.83 18.39 -5.21
C VAL A 20 -5.10 17.31 -6.27
N PRO A 21 -4.47 17.36 -7.46
CA PRO A 21 -4.65 16.34 -8.50
C PRO A 21 -4.30 14.93 -8.01
N PHE A 22 -5.00 13.91 -8.52
CA PHE A 22 -4.75 12.52 -8.12
C PHE A 22 -3.31 12.05 -8.35
N GLU A 23 -2.64 12.50 -9.41
CA GLU A 23 -1.23 12.20 -9.65
C GLU A 23 -0.33 12.63 -8.49
N GLU A 24 -0.56 13.85 -7.97
CA GLU A 24 0.18 14.38 -6.82
C GLU A 24 -0.16 13.60 -5.53
N LYS A 25 -1.40 13.14 -5.38
CA LYS A 25 -1.79 12.26 -4.27
C LYS A 25 -1.05 10.93 -4.30
N MET A 26 -0.89 10.34 -5.49
CA MET A 26 -0.15 9.08 -5.64
C MET A 26 1.30 9.24 -5.23
N GLU A 27 1.97 10.31 -5.68
CA GLU A 27 3.35 10.63 -5.26
C GLU A 27 3.46 10.77 -3.74
N ARG A 28 2.55 11.53 -3.12
CA ARG A 28 2.53 11.72 -1.66
C ARG A 28 2.28 10.41 -0.91
N VAL A 29 1.33 9.58 -1.36
CA VAL A 29 1.05 8.26 -0.76
C VAL A 29 2.26 7.34 -0.90
N PHE A 30 2.93 7.34 -2.05
CA PHE A 30 4.15 6.57 -2.28
C PHE A 30 5.27 6.97 -1.31
N GLU A 31 5.56 8.27 -1.17
CA GLU A 31 6.60 8.75 -0.25
C GLU A 31 6.24 8.50 1.23
N LEU A 32 4.96 8.56 1.60
CA LEU A 32 4.49 8.17 2.93
C LEU A 32 4.74 6.69 3.21
N GLN A 33 4.38 5.80 2.29
CA GLN A 33 4.64 4.37 2.45
C GLN A 33 6.13 4.06 2.52
N ARG A 34 6.95 4.72 1.71
CA ARG A 34 8.41 4.61 1.75
C ARG A 34 8.96 5.04 3.11
N SER A 35 8.52 6.18 3.61
CA SER A 35 8.95 6.70 4.92
C SER A 35 8.58 5.73 6.05
N LEU A 36 7.38 5.14 5.99
CA LEU A 36 6.95 4.12 6.95
C LEU A 36 7.76 2.83 6.81
N ALA A 37 8.04 2.38 5.58
CA ALA A 37 8.87 1.19 5.35
C ALA A 37 10.29 1.37 5.91
N ALA A 38 10.89 2.55 5.76
CA ALA A 38 12.21 2.86 6.30
C ALA A 38 12.27 2.83 7.84
N LEU A 39 11.14 3.07 8.52
CA LEU A 39 11.02 2.97 9.97
C LEU A 39 10.83 1.52 10.46
N MET A 40 10.49 0.58 9.56
CA MET A 40 10.38 -0.84 9.89
C MET A 40 11.69 -1.56 9.58
N THR A 41 12.40 -2.02 10.61
CA THR A 41 13.64 -2.80 10.40
C THR A 41 13.35 -4.18 9.83
N GLN A 42 14.31 -4.73 9.08
CA GLN A 42 14.20 -6.06 8.51
C GLN A 42 14.08 -7.13 9.62
N GLU A 43 14.71 -6.90 10.77
CA GLU A 43 14.63 -7.71 11.99
C GLU A 43 13.23 -7.69 12.60
N PHE A 44 12.56 -6.53 12.59
CA PHE A 44 11.18 -6.42 13.07
C PHE A 44 10.21 -7.24 12.22
N LEU A 45 10.34 -7.19 10.89
CA LEU A 45 9.52 -7.98 9.96
C LEU A 45 9.76 -9.50 10.09
N LYS A 46 10.98 -9.91 10.48
CA LYS A 46 11.34 -11.31 10.74
C LYS A 46 10.98 -11.77 12.17
N SER A 47 10.60 -10.86 13.05
CA SER A 47 10.40 -11.18 14.46
C SER A 47 9.14 -12.04 14.67
N VAL A 48 9.17 -12.86 15.72
CA VAL A 48 8.03 -13.66 16.18
C VAL A 48 6.80 -12.79 16.45
N VAL A 49 7.01 -11.51 16.83
CA VAL A 49 5.96 -10.53 17.05
C VAL A 49 5.12 -10.32 15.78
N TRP A 50 5.71 -10.29 14.58
CA TRP A 50 4.97 -10.19 13.32
C TRP A 50 4.10 -11.42 13.04
N SER A 51 4.57 -12.59 13.48
CA SER A 51 3.89 -13.87 13.25
C SER A 51 2.86 -14.22 14.33
N ASP A 52 2.72 -13.39 15.37
CA ASP A 52 1.79 -13.58 16.47
C ASP A 52 0.32 -13.52 15.98
N PRO A 53 -0.52 -14.52 16.30
CA PRO A 53 -1.93 -14.57 15.90
C PRO A 53 -2.74 -13.32 16.28
N ASP A 54 -2.46 -12.69 17.43
CA ASP A 54 -3.18 -11.49 17.87
C ASP A 54 -2.80 -10.30 17.00
N ASN A 55 -1.53 -10.19 16.62
CA ASN A 55 -1.07 -9.17 15.68
C ASN A 55 -1.62 -9.41 14.26
N GLN A 56 -1.79 -10.66 13.84
CA GLN A 56 -2.45 -11.00 12.57
C GLN A 56 -3.93 -10.62 12.57
N ASN A 57 -4.64 -10.82 13.68
CA ASN A 57 -6.04 -10.43 13.83
C ASN A 57 -6.20 -8.90 13.76
N VAL A 58 -5.35 -8.17 14.47
CA VAL A 58 -5.31 -6.70 14.42
C VAL A 58 -5.00 -6.20 13.00
N SER A 59 -4.03 -6.81 12.32
CA SER A 59 -3.71 -6.47 10.94
C SER A 59 -4.89 -6.69 9.99
N ARG A 60 -5.62 -7.81 10.16
CA ARG A 60 -6.83 -8.12 9.39
C ARG A 60 -7.94 -7.09 9.65
N GLU A 61 -8.15 -6.68 10.89
CA GLU A 61 -9.14 -5.66 11.22
C GLU A 61 -8.81 -4.31 10.59
N ILE A 62 -7.56 -3.87 10.65
CA ILE A 62 -7.12 -2.62 10.01
C ILE A 62 -7.29 -2.72 8.50
N PHE A 63 -6.96 -3.87 7.90
CA PHE A 63 -7.15 -4.09 6.48
C PHE A 63 -8.63 -3.94 6.09
N GLN A 64 -9.53 -4.61 6.81
CA GLN A 64 -10.97 -4.59 6.53
C GLN A 64 -11.61 -3.21 6.79
N LYS A 65 -11.29 -2.58 7.93
CA LYS A 65 -11.97 -1.37 8.39
C LYS A 65 -11.39 -0.08 7.79
N LYS A 66 -10.11 -0.08 7.39
CA LYS A 66 -9.43 1.13 6.90
C LYS A 66 -8.87 0.96 5.49
N THR A 67 -8.12 -0.10 5.24
CA THR A 67 -7.40 -0.26 3.96
C THR A 67 -8.33 -0.53 2.78
N LEU A 68 -9.35 -1.40 2.94
CA LEU A 68 -10.31 -1.66 1.87
C LEU A 68 -11.12 -0.39 1.49
N PRO A 69 -11.71 0.37 2.45
CA PRO A 69 -12.36 1.64 2.13
C PRO A 69 -11.43 2.65 1.44
N PHE A 70 -10.16 2.73 1.84
CA PHE A 70 -9.16 3.57 1.19
C PHE A 70 -8.96 3.16 -0.27
N LEU A 71 -8.68 1.88 -0.53
CA LEU A 71 -8.42 1.38 -1.89
C LEU A 71 -9.62 1.58 -2.81
N GLN A 72 -10.84 1.43 -2.30
CA GLN A 72 -12.04 1.65 -3.09
C GLN A 72 -12.16 3.12 -3.50
N ARG A 73 -11.97 4.06 -2.57
CA ARG A 73 -11.98 5.50 -2.89
C ARG A 73 -10.84 5.90 -3.82
N PHE A 74 -9.66 5.32 -3.62
CA PHE A 74 -8.50 5.53 -4.47
C PHE A 74 -8.81 5.13 -5.92
N LEU A 75 -9.41 3.94 -6.12
CA LEU A 75 -9.83 3.47 -7.44
C LEU A 75 -10.89 4.37 -8.07
N ASP A 76 -11.93 4.72 -7.31
CA ASP A 76 -13.04 5.56 -7.79
C ASP A 76 -12.58 6.96 -8.17
N GLN A 77 -11.71 7.57 -7.37
CA GLN A 77 -11.16 8.89 -7.64
C GLN A 77 -10.24 8.87 -8.86
N GLY A 78 -9.30 7.94 -8.92
CA GLY A 78 -8.37 7.84 -10.05
C GLY A 78 -9.10 7.60 -11.38
N LYS A 79 -10.19 6.83 -11.38
CA LYS A 79 -11.05 6.65 -12.57
C LYS A 79 -11.77 7.93 -12.95
N ARG A 80 -12.35 8.65 -11.98
CA ARG A 80 -13.09 9.89 -12.22
C ARG A 80 -12.20 10.99 -12.80
N GLU A 81 -10.95 11.06 -12.33
CA GLU A 81 -9.97 12.03 -12.81
C GLU A 81 -9.25 11.58 -14.09
N GLY A 82 -9.58 10.40 -14.62
CA GLY A 82 -9.04 9.89 -15.89
C GLY A 82 -7.61 9.35 -15.81
N ILE A 83 -7.05 9.22 -14.60
CA ILE A 83 -5.68 8.74 -14.37
C ILE A 83 -5.62 7.21 -14.32
N ILE A 84 -6.65 6.56 -13.75
CA ILE A 84 -6.78 5.11 -13.74
C ILE A 84 -7.71 4.71 -14.89
N ASN A 85 -7.27 3.75 -15.71
CA ASN A 85 -8.08 3.20 -16.79
C ASN A 85 -9.44 2.68 -16.26
N PRO A 86 -10.59 3.15 -16.78
CA PRO A 86 -11.92 2.76 -16.30
C PRO A 86 -12.20 1.25 -16.32
N SER A 87 -11.51 0.50 -17.19
CA SER A 87 -11.63 -0.96 -17.31
C SER A 87 -11.03 -1.75 -16.14
N ILE A 88 -10.17 -1.13 -15.32
CA ILE A 88 -9.58 -1.78 -14.14
C ILE A 88 -10.67 -2.01 -13.10
N THR A 89 -11.05 -3.26 -12.85
CA THR A 89 -12.11 -3.58 -11.88
C THR A 89 -11.59 -3.57 -10.45
N TRP A 90 -12.51 -3.54 -9.48
CA TRP A 90 -12.16 -3.70 -8.07
C TRP A 90 -11.47 -5.04 -7.81
N GLU A 91 -11.97 -6.11 -8.43
CA GLU A 91 -11.42 -7.47 -8.33
C GLU A 91 -10.00 -7.53 -8.89
N ALA A 92 -9.73 -6.84 -10.01
CA ALA A 92 -8.39 -6.74 -10.58
C ALA A 92 -7.42 -6.01 -9.63
N LEU A 93 -7.83 -4.89 -9.04
CA LEU A 93 -7.04 -4.18 -8.04
C LEU A 93 -6.75 -5.06 -6.81
N MET A 94 -7.74 -5.80 -6.31
CA MET A 94 -7.56 -6.71 -5.18
C MET A 94 -6.61 -7.86 -5.50
N ALA A 95 -6.77 -8.48 -6.67
CA ALA A 95 -5.86 -9.54 -7.12
C ALA A 95 -4.42 -9.02 -7.24
N TYR A 96 -4.23 -7.82 -7.81
CA TYR A 96 -2.92 -7.21 -7.95
C TYR A 96 -2.30 -6.84 -6.59
N THR A 97 -3.10 -6.30 -5.67
CA THR A 97 -2.68 -6.00 -4.29
C THR A 97 -2.25 -7.28 -3.55
N SER A 98 -2.99 -8.38 -3.73
CA SER A 98 -2.65 -9.69 -3.15
C SER A 98 -1.37 -10.27 -3.74
N ALA A 99 -1.17 -10.14 -5.06
CA ALA A 99 0.07 -10.55 -5.72
C ALA A 99 1.28 -9.78 -5.18
N LEU A 100 1.15 -8.45 -5.03
CA LEU A 100 2.20 -7.62 -4.43
C LEU A 100 2.52 -8.05 -3.00
N ALA A 101 1.49 -8.26 -2.15
CA ALA A 101 1.69 -8.74 -0.79
C ALA A 101 2.44 -10.08 -0.76
N SER A 102 2.10 -11.00 -1.67
CA SER A 102 2.75 -12.30 -1.79
C SER A 102 4.22 -12.19 -2.20
N ILE A 103 4.56 -11.25 -3.11
CA ILE A 103 5.94 -10.92 -3.48
C ILE A 103 6.71 -10.39 -2.27
N LYS A 104 6.11 -9.46 -1.51
CA LYS A 104 6.76 -8.81 -0.35
C LYS A 104 7.11 -9.77 0.79
N LEU A 105 6.41 -10.90 0.87
CA LEU A 105 6.68 -11.96 1.85
C LEU A 105 7.78 -12.94 1.41
N GLN A 106 8.22 -12.90 0.15
CA GLN A 106 9.24 -13.81 -0.33
C GLN A 106 10.61 -13.51 0.31
N PRO A 107 11.40 -14.52 0.70
CA PRO A 107 12.73 -14.31 1.26
C PRO A 107 13.65 -13.49 0.35
N ASP A 108 13.54 -13.67 -0.96
CA ASP A 108 14.36 -12.95 -1.95
C ASP A 108 14.02 -11.46 -1.98
N TYR A 109 12.73 -11.11 -1.88
CA TYR A 109 12.30 -9.72 -1.73
C TYR A 109 12.80 -9.12 -0.41
N LEU A 110 12.65 -9.84 0.70
CA LEU A 110 13.08 -9.33 2.00
C LEU A 110 14.58 -9.00 2.01
N LYS A 111 15.40 -9.85 1.37
CA LYS A 111 16.85 -9.73 1.24
C LYS A 111 17.30 -8.79 0.11
N SER A 112 16.40 -8.34 -0.76
CA SER A 112 16.76 -7.47 -1.88
C SER A 112 17.20 -6.09 -1.42
N SER A 113 17.86 -5.37 -2.32
CA SER A 113 18.23 -3.98 -2.10
C SER A 113 16.99 -3.10 -1.94
N GLU A 114 17.18 -1.96 -1.30
CA GLU A 114 16.12 -0.97 -1.09
C GLU A 114 15.65 -0.37 -2.42
N GLU A 115 16.55 -0.20 -3.39
CA GLU A 115 16.23 0.24 -4.75
C GLU A 115 15.31 -0.75 -5.46
N HIS A 116 15.52 -2.05 -5.29
CA HIS A 116 14.65 -3.09 -5.86
C HIS A 116 13.24 -3.04 -5.26
N LYS A 117 13.14 -2.86 -3.94
CA LYS A 117 11.85 -2.72 -3.23
C LYS A 117 11.09 -1.50 -3.72
N GLN A 118 11.78 -0.36 -3.84
CA GLN A 118 11.21 0.87 -4.38
C GLN A 118 10.77 0.73 -5.83
N ALA A 119 11.52 0.00 -6.66
CA ALA A 119 11.12 -0.28 -8.04
C ALA A 119 9.82 -1.11 -8.10
N ILE A 120 9.68 -2.12 -7.24
CA ILE A 120 8.44 -2.91 -7.11
C ILE A 120 7.26 -2.04 -6.66
N ASP A 121 7.46 -1.20 -5.65
CA ASP A 121 6.41 -0.28 -5.18
C ASP A 121 6.02 0.71 -6.29
N ARG A 122 6.99 1.23 -7.05
CA ARG A 122 6.69 2.07 -8.21
C ARG A 122 5.90 1.34 -9.28
N LEU A 123 6.16 0.04 -9.53
CA LEU A 123 5.33 -0.74 -10.45
C LEU A 123 3.88 -0.83 -9.96
N PHE A 124 3.65 -0.90 -8.65
CA PHE A 124 2.30 -0.91 -8.11
C PHE A 124 1.55 0.41 -8.35
N TYR A 125 2.20 1.54 -8.05
CA TYR A 125 1.57 2.87 -8.16
C TYR A 125 1.53 3.41 -9.60
N TYR A 126 2.60 3.19 -10.35
CA TYR A 126 2.82 3.79 -11.67
C TYR A 126 2.74 2.78 -12.82
N GLY A 127 2.82 1.48 -12.55
CA GLY A 127 2.54 0.45 -13.56
C GLY A 127 1.06 0.38 -13.96
N LEU A 128 0.20 1.10 -13.24
CA LEU A 128 -1.20 1.37 -13.58
C LEU A 128 -1.45 2.75 -14.20
N ILE A 129 -0.45 3.67 -14.21
CA ILE A 129 -0.49 4.82 -15.11
C ILE A 129 -0.14 4.30 -16.49
N GLY A 130 -1.08 3.54 -17.04
CA GLY A 130 -1.15 3.31 -18.46
C GLY A 130 -1.26 4.68 -19.11
N LYS A 131 -0.30 4.97 -19.98
CA LYS A 131 -0.78 5.36 -21.29
C LYS A 131 -1.39 4.12 -21.93
#